data_AF-A0A150FZ54-F1
#
_entry.id   AF-A0A150FZ54-F1
#
_cell.length_a   1.000
_cell.length_b   1.000
_cell.length_c   1.000
_cell.angle_alpha   90.00
_cell.angle_beta   90.00
_cell.angle_gamma   90.00
#
_symmetry.space_group_name_H-M   'P 1'
#
loop_
_entity.id
_entity.type
_entity.pdbx_description
1 polymer ?
#
loop_
_entity_poly.entity_id
_entity_poly.type
_entity_poly.pdbx_seq_one_letter_code
_entity_poly.pdbx_strand_id
1 'polypeptide(L)'
;MRRGLAQPNTTQPNWSQGTRGQTAGRPFQSRPARSARRLVIRAADAKEIVFDQESRRKLQIGINKVADAVGVTLGPRGRNVVLEQKFGVPQVINDGVSIARAIELRDPVENAGAQLIKERPQALPATAAR
;
A
#
# COMPACT_ATOMS: atom_id res chain seq x y z
N MET A 1 -5.30 1.28 -76.47
CA MET A 1 -5.54 2.55 -77.20
C MET A 1 -5.16 3.72 -76.29
N ARG A 2 -4.26 4.60 -76.78
CA ARG A 2 -4.07 6.04 -76.49
C ARG A 2 -3.83 6.46 -75.01
N ARG A 3 -2.61 6.89 -74.69
CA ARG A 3 -2.13 8.30 -74.65
C ARG A 3 -3.03 9.13 -73.71
N GLY A 4 -2.58 9.54 -72.53
CA GLY A 4 -1.44 10.43 -72.30
C GLY A 4 -1.95 11.88 -72.19
N LEU A 5 -1.23 12.67 -71.39
CA LEU A 5 -1.25 14.14 -71.30
C LEU A 5 -2.00 14.75 -70.11
N ALA A 6 -1.17 15.32 -69.24
CA ALA A 6 -1.47 16.39 -68.30
C ALA A 6 -2.20 17.56 -68.96
N GLN A 7 -2.98 18.30 -68.16
CA GLN A 7 -2.92 19.77 -68.14
C GLN A 7 -3.25 20.30 -66.72
N PRO A 8 -2.44 21.23 -66.18
CA PRO A 8 -2.85 22.14 -65.11
C PRO A 8 -3.54 23.37 -65.72
N ASN A 9 -4.42 24.06 -64.98
CA ASN A 9 -4.28 25.50 -64.72
C ASN A 9 -5.47 26.05 -63.91
N THR A 10 -5.11 26.69 -62.78
CA THR A 10 -5.62 27.95 -62.24
C THR A 10 -6.80 28.60 -62.94
N THR A 11 -7.86 28.89 -62.16
CA THR A 11 -8.50 30.22 -62.03
C THR A 11 -9.70 30.07 -61.08
N GLN A 12 -9.67 30.69 -59.91
CA GLN A 12 -10.75 31.60 -59.46
C GLN A 12 -10.19 32.63 -58.46
N PRO A 13 -10.49 33.93 -58.64
CA PRO A 13 -10.00 34.99 -57.78
C PRO A 13 -10.91 35.31 -56.59
N ASN A 14 -10.23 35.75 -55.54
CA ASN A 14 -10.53 36.83 -54.60
C ASN A 14 -11.98 37.05 -54.10
N TRP A 15 -12.10 36.84 -52.79
CA TRP A 15 -13.14 37.29 -51.89
C TRP A 15 -13.43 38.79 -52.01
N SER A 16 -14.70 39.15 -52.18
CA SER A 16 -15.24 40.28 -51.44
C SER A 16 -16.76 40.27 -51.41
N GLN A 17 -17.26 40.41 -50.18
CA GLN A 17 -18.40 41.21 -49.76
C GLN A 17 -19.45 40.43 -48.99
N GLY A 18 -19.58 40.80 -47.72
CA GLY A 18 -20.54 40.24 -46.79
C GLY A 18 -20.35 40.81 -45.38
N THR A 19 -20.28 42.14 -45.30
CA THR A 19 -20.37 42.89 -44.04
C THR A 19 -21.75 42.66 -43.41
N ARG A 20 -21.79 42.04 -42.23
CA ARG A 20 -22.79 42.42 -41.22
C ARG A 20 -22.50 41.84 -39.83
N GLY A 21 -22.29 42.77 -38.91
CA GLY A 21 -22.76 42.71 -37.52
C GLY A 21 -22.44 41.45 -36.74
N GLN A 22 -21.31 41.48 -36.02
CA GLN A 22 -21.18 40.69 -34.81
C GLN A 22 -20.68 41.61 -33.71
N THR A 23 -21.63 42.07 -32.89
CA THR A 23 -21.39 42.55 -31.54
C THR A 23 -20.54 41.51 -30.82
N ALA A 24 -19.28 41.85 -30.54
CA ALA A 24 -18.38 41.01 -29.75
C ALA A 24 -18.91 40.93 -28.32
N GLY A 25 -19.83 40.00 -28.09
CA GLY A 25 -20.11 39.48 -26.75
C GLY A 25 -18.79 38.96 -26.20
N ARG A 26 -18.28 39.61 -25.15
CA ARG A 26 -17.11 39.14 -24.42
C ARG A 26 -17.33 37.66 -24.07
N PRO A 27 -16.42 36.74 -24.41
CA PRO A 27 -16.59 35.36 -23.99
C PRO A 27 -16.63 35.34 -22.46
N PHE A 28 -17.71 34.78 -21.91
CA PHE A 28 -17.82 34.47 -20.50
C PHE A 28 -16.67 33.50 -20.17
N GLN A 29 -15.59 34.04 -19.59
CA GLN A 29 -14.46 33.25 -19.16
C GLN A 29 -14.95 32.33 -18.03
N SER A 30 -15.08 31.05 -18.36
CA SER A 30 -15.33 29.99 -17.39
C SER A 30 -14.19 30.00 -16.38
N ARG A 31 -14.44 30.55 -15.19
CA ARG A 31 -13.53 30.46 -14.06
C ARG A 31 -13.27 28.98 -13.80
N PRO A 32 -12.02 28.49 -13.87
CA PRO A 32 -11.78 27.07 -13.58
C PRO A 32 -12.29 26.80 -12.18
N ALA A 33 -13.18 25.80 -12.06
CA ALA A 33 -13.62 25.30 -10.78
C ALA A 33 -12.37 25.03 -9.95
N ARG A 34 -12.28 25.66 -8.77
CA ARG A 34 -11.16 25.47 -7.85
C ARG A 34 -11.00 23.97 -7.65
N SER A 35 -9.97 23.41 -8.30
CA SER A 35 -9.55 22.03 -8.15
C SER A 35 -9.45 21.80 -6.65
N ALA A 36 -10.38 21.01 -6.12
CA ALA A 36 -10.40 20.65 -4.72
C ALA A 36 -9.03 20.06 -4.44
N ARG A 37 -8.22 20.80 -3.67
CA ARG A 37 -6.89 20.38 -3.25
C ARG A 37 -7.09 19.09 -2.47
N ARG A 38 -6.95 17.94 -3.14
CA ARG A 38 -6.84 16.64 -2.49
C ARG A 38 -5.65 16.75 -1.58
N LEU A 39 -5.92 16.89 -0.29
CA LEU A 39 -4.91 17.06 0.75
C LEU A 39 -4.16 15.72 0.85
N VAL A 40 -3.13 15.56 0.03
CA VAL A 40 -2.19 14.44 0.17
C VAL A 40 -1.14 14.95 1.15
N ILE A 41 -1.27 14.57 2.42
CA ILE A 41 -0.22 14.81 3.42
C ILE A 41 1.00 14.01 2.95
N ARG A 42 1.95 14.69 2.32
CA ARG A 42 3.29 14.15 2.06
C ARG A 42 4.14 14.40 3.31
N ALA A 43 3.92 13.57 4.32
CA ALA A 43 4.98 13.29 5.28
C ALA A 43 5.98 12.34 4.61
N ALA A 44 7.26 12.45 4.96
CA ALA A 44 8.36 11.68 4.34
C ALA A 44 8.18 10.15 4.39
N ASP A 45 7.26 9.67 5.22
CA ASP A 45 6.76 8.30 5.23
C ASP A 45 5.24 8.31 5.02
N ALA A 46 4.80 8.04 3.79
CA ALA A 46 3.39 7.82 3.51
C ALA A 46 2.93 6.54 4.20
N LYS A 47 2.21 6.68 5.32
CA LYS A 47 1.66 5.54 6.05
C LYS A 47 0.49 4.95 5.25
N GLU A 48 0.60 3.68 4.93
CA GLU A 48 -0.52 2.92 4.39
C GLU A 48 -1.56 2.71 5.50
N ILE A 49 -2.81 3.09 5.23
CA ILE A 49 -3.91 2.91 6.17
C ILE A 49 -4.91 1.96 5.54
N VAL A 50 -5.01 0.75 6.12
CA VAL A 50 -5.94 -0.30 5.70
C VAL A 50 -7.11 -0.33 6.68
N PHE A 51 -8.34 -0.31 6.16
CA PHE A 51 -9.56 -0.30 6.96
C PHE A 51 -10.39 -1.58 6.80
N ASP A 52 -11.40 -1.71 7.66
CA ASP A 52 -12.47 -2.72 7.55
C ASP A 52 -11.97 -4.18 7.55
N GLN A 53 -12.57 -5.04 6.71
CA GLN A 53 -12.36 -6.48 6.75
C GLN A 53 -10.96 -6.88 6.27
N GLU A 54 -10.36 -6.12 5.36
CA GLU A 54 -9.00 -6.38 4.87
C GLU A 54 -7.97 -6.22 6.00
N SER A 55 -8.11 -5.18 6.81
CA SER A 55 -7.25 -4.95 7.99
C SER A 55 -7.33 -6.12 8.97
N ARG A 56 -8.56 -6.57 9.29
CA ARG A 56 -8.78 -7.72 10.19
C ARG A 56 -8.18 -9.02 9.64
N ARG A 57 -8.34 -9.28 8.34
CA ARG A 57 -7.75 -10.47 7.70
C ARG A 57 -6.22 -10.44 7.75
N LYS A 58 -5.59 -9.31 7.42
CA LYS A 58 -4.12 -9.16 7.49
C LYS A 58 -3.61 -9.34 8.92
N LEU A 59 -4.28 -8.73 9.90
CA LEU A 59 -3.94 -8.94 11.32
C LEU A 59 -4.07 -10.41 11.73
N GLN A 60 -5.17 -11.07 11.36
CA GLN A 60 -5.40 -12.48 11.66
C GLN A 60 -4.33 -13.38 11.03
N ILE A 61 -3.89 -13.09 9.80
CA ILE A 61 -2.80 -13.83 9.15
C ILE A 61 -1.51 -13.69 9.96
N GLY A 62 -1.17 -12.49 10.40
CA GLY A 62 0.02 -12.26 11.24
C GLY A 62 -0.04 -13.02 12.56
N ILE A 63 -1.20 -13.00 13.22
CA ILE A 63 -1.48 -13.75 14.45
C ILE A 63 -1.34 -15.26 14.24
N ASN A 64 -1.93 -15.79 13.17
CA ASN A 64 -1.90 -17.23 12.87
C ASN A 64 -0.48 -17.71 12.60
N LYS A 65 0.34 -16.94 11.86
CA LYS A 65 1.75 -17.29 11.61
C LYS A 65 2.55 -17.48 12.90
N VAL A 66 2.34 -16.59 13.88
CA VAL A 66 2.98 -16.72 15.20
C VAL A 66 2.41 -17.90 15.97
N ALA A 67 1.08 -18.08 15.96
CA ALA A 67 0.42 -19.16 16.67
C ALA A 67 0.84 -20.54 16.16
N ASP A 68 0.97 -20.72 14.85
CA ASP A 68 1.43 -21.98 14.23
C ASP A 68 2.86 -22.32 14.64
N ALA A 69 3.75 -21.32 14.66
CA ALA A 69 5.14 -21.48 15.07
C ALA A 69 5.31 -21.77 16.56
N VAL A 70 4.47 -21.21 17.42
CA VAL A 70 4.48 -21.51 18.86
C VAL A 70 3.80 -22.84 19.14
N GLY A 71 2.72 -23.15 18.41
CA GLY A 71 1.91 -24.34 18.57
C GLY A 71 2.70 -25.63 18.44
N VAL A 72 3.70 -25.68 17.54
CA VAL A 72 4.57 -26.85 17.38
C VAL A 72 5.43 -27.16 18.61
N THR A 73 5.68 -26.17 19.47
CA THR A 73 6.47 -26.33 20.70
C THR A 73 5.63 -26.66 21.94
N LEU A 74 4.31 -26.64 21.83
CA LEU A 74 3.43 -26.87 22.97
C LEU A 74 3.30 -28.37 23.30
N GLY A 75 3.35 -28.68 24.59
CA GLY A 75 3.08 -30.01 25.13
C GLY A 75 4.30 -30.94 25.19
N PRO A 76 4.14 -32.13 25.80
CA PRO A 76 5.24 -33.07 26.07
C PRO A 76 5.82 -33.74 24.81
N ARG A 77 5.17 -33.57 23.64
CA ARG A 77 5.65 -34.00 22.33
C ARG A 77 5.91 -32.81 21.39
N GLY A 78 6.13 -31.62 21.97
CA GLY A 78 6.53 -30.44 21.23
C GLY A 78 7.83 -30.68 20.46
N ARG A 79 7.90 -30.14 19.24
CA ARG A 79 9.08 -30.21 18.38
C ARG A 79 9.94 -28.98 18.60
N ASN A 80 11.23 -29.12 18.31
CA ASN A 80 12.14 -27.98 18.35
C ASN A 80 11.97 -27.14 17.08
N VAL A 81 12.08 -25.82 17.25
CA VAL A 81 12.09 -24.86 16.14
C VAL A 81 13.51 -24.34 15.97
N VAL A 82 13.95 -24.26 14.71
CA VAL A 82 15.25 -23.70 14.36
C VAL A 82 15.05 -22.23 14.03
N LEU A 83 15.75 -21.35 14.74
CA LEU A 83 15.75 -19.91 14.53
C LEU A 83 17.07 -19.48 13.90
N GLU A 84 16.96 -18.78 12.77
CA GLU A 84 18.09 -18.11 12.12
C GLU A 84 18.39 -16.79 12.86
N GLN A 85 19.64 -16.60 13.27
CA GLN A 85 20.11 -15.35 13.88
C GLN A 85 20.93 -14.57 12.87
N LYS A 86 20.92 -13.23 12.98
CA LYS A 86 21.69 -12.33 12.10
C LYS A 86 23.20 -12.57 12.15
N PHE A 87 23.71 -13.18 13.23
CA PHE A 87 25.12 -13.49 13.43
C PHE A 87 25.28 -14.83 14.13
N GLY A 88 26.21 -15.67 13.66
CA GLY A 88 26.58 -16.92 14.30
C GLY A 88 25.84 -18.15 13.77
N VAL A 89 25.67 -19.14 14.64
CA VAL A 89 25.03 -20.43 14.33
C VAL A 89 23.52 -20.39 14.58
N PRO A 90 22.72 -21.09 13.75
CA PRO A 90 21.27 -21.20 13.99
C PRO A 90 21.01 -21.88 15.33
N GLN A 91 20.05 -21.35 16.09
CA GLN A 91 19.71 -21.89 17.40
C GLN A 91 18.46 -22.76 17.35
N VAL A 92 18.52 -23.89 18.06
CA VAL A 92 17.40 -24.81 18.22
C VAL A 92 16.75 -24.51 19.57
N ILE A 93 15.51 -24.00 19.54
CA ILE A 93 14.78 -23.56 20.74
C ILE A 93 13.44 -24.31 20.85
N ASN A 94 13.07 -24.65 22.08
CA ASN A 94 11.80 -25.30 22.43
C ASN A 94 10.86 -24.37 23.24
N ASP A 95 11.27 -23.15 23.54
CA ASP A 95 10.49 -22.17 24.28
C ASP A 95 9.63 -21.30 23.34
N GLY A 96 8.31 -21.49 23.40
CA GLY A 96 7.36 -20.75 22.57
C GLY A 96 7.42 -19.23 22.73
N VAL A 97 7.76 -18.73 23.92
CA VAL A 97 7.86 -17.27 24.18
C VAL A 97 9.05 -16.66 23.43
N SER A 98 10.20 -17.34 23.44
CA SER A 98 11.40 -16.90 22.72
C SER A 98 11.18 -16.94 21.21
N ILE A 99 10.51 -17.99 20.72
CA ILE A 99 10.12 -18.12 19.30
C ILE A 99 9.18 -16.98 18.90
N ALA A 100 8.15 -16.70 19.68
CA ALA A 100 7.22 -15.60 19.40
C ALA A 100 7.95 -14.25 19.27
N ARG A 101 8.95 -13.99 20.12
CA ARG A 101 9.74 -12.75 20.07
C ARG A 101 10.58 -12.63 18.80
N ALA A 102 11.18 -13.73 18.35
CA ALA A 102 12.07 -13.77 17.18
C ALA A 102 11.34 -13.62 15.84
N ILE A 103 10.03 -13.87 15.76
CA ILE A 103 9.28 -13.77 14.51
C ILE A 103 9.06 -12.31 14.11
N GLU A 104 9.59 -11.92 12.95
CA GLU A 104 9.33 -10.64 12.31
C GLU A 104 8.74 -10.87 10.91
N LEU A 105 7.64 -10.16 10.61
CA LEU A 105 6.95 -10.28 9.33
C LEU A 105 7.26 -9.07 8.44
N ARG A 106 7.34 -9.31 7.12
CA ARG A 106 7.63 -8.27 6.13
C ARG A 106 6.50 -7.26 5.98
N ASP A 107 5.25 -7.73 6.06
CA ASP A 107 4.08 -6.87 5.95
C ASP A 107 3.85 -6.13 7.28
N PRO A 108 3.72 -4.80 7.28
CA PRO A 108 3.59 -4.01 8.50
C PRO A 108 2.28 -4.27 9.25
N VAL A 109 1.18 -4.58 8.55
CA VAL A 109 -0.12 -4.86 9.16
C VAL A 109 -0.10 -6.25 9.80
N GLU A 110 0.46 -7.25 9.11
CA GLU A 110 0.64 -8.58 9.70
C GLU A 110 1.60 -8.54 10.90
N ASN A 111 2.71 -7.80 10.78
CA ASN A 111 3.69 -7.63 11.86
C ASN A 111 3.07 -6.93 13.07
N ALA A 112 2.19 -5.93 12.86
CA ALA A 112 1.43 -5.34 13.95
C ALA A 112 0.60 -6.39 14.70
N GLY A 113 -0.08 -7.29 13.97
CA GLY A 113 -0.80 -8.43 14.56
C GLY A 113 0.10 -9.37 15.38
N ALA A 114 1.28 -9.69 14.86
CA ALA A 114 2.27 -10.51 15.56
C ALA A 114 2.77 -9.84 16.86
N GLN A 115 3.02 -8.53 16.83
CA GLN A 115 3.51 -7.76 17.98
C GLN A 115 2.48 -7.69 19.12
N LEU A 116 1.18 -7.63 18.80
CA LEU A 116 0.12 -7.64 19.82
C LEU A 116 0.16 -8.88 20.73
N ILE A 117 0.61 -10.03 20.21
CA ILE A 117 0.73 -11.27 21.00
C ILE A 117 1.98 -11.22 21.90
N LYS A 118 3.05 -10.58 21.44
CA LYS A 118 4.32 -10.48 22.18
C LYS A 118 4.20 -9.63 23.44
N GLU A 119 3.27 -8.68 23.46
CA GLU A 119 3.17 -7.64 24.49
C GLU A 119 2.49 -8.09 25.79
N ARG A 120 2.12 -9.37 25.96
CA ARG A 120 1.62 -9.82 27.26
C ARG A 120 2.69 -9.62 28.33
N PRO A 121 2.42 -8.81 29.38
CA PRO A 121 3.36 -8.60 30.45
C PRO A 121 3.57 -9.94 31.15
N GLN A 122 4.82 -10.33 31.26
CA GLN A 122 5.26 -11.30 32.23
C GLN A 122 4.68 -10.87 33.58
N ALA A 123 3.76 -11.66 34.13
CA ALA A 123 3.07 -11.33 35.37
C ALA A 123 4.12 -10.97 36.42
N LEU A 124 3.98 -9.77 37.01
CA LEU A 124 4.83 -9.29 38.09
C LEU A 124 4.94 -10.41 39.15
N PRO A 125 6.15 -10.80 39.58
CA PRO A 125 6.28 -11.79 40.64
C PRO A 125 5.60 -11.21 41.89
N ALA A 126 4.53 -11.86 42.34
CA ALA A 126 3.90 -11.59 43.61
C ALA A 126 4.88 -11.97 44.73
N THR A 127 5.86 -11.12 45.01
CA THR A 127 6.86 -11.30 46.07
C THR A 127 7.21 -9.96 46.75
N ALA A 128 6.21 -9.10 46.91
CA ALA A 128 6.32 -7.86 47.69
C ALA A 128 5.28 -7.79 48.81
N ALA A 129 4.98 -8.93 49.43
CA ALA A 129 4.12 -9.02 50.60
C ALA A 129 4.60 -10.13 51.55
N ARG A 130 5.76 -9.91 52.18
CA ARG A 130 6.14 -10.50 53.46
C ARG A 130 6.91 -9.47 54.26
#